data_AF-A0A2E7PY89-F1
#
_entry.id   AF-A0A2E7PY89-F1
#
_cell.length_a   1.000
_cell.length_b   1.000
_cell.length_c   1.000
_cell.angle_alpha   90.00
_cell.angle_beta   90.00
_cell.angle_gamma   90.00
#
_symmetry.space_group_name_H-M   'P 1'
#
loop_
_entity.id
_entity.type
_entity.pdbx_description
1 polymer ?
#
loop_
_entity_poly.entity_id
_entity_poly.type
_entity_poly.pdbx_seq_one_letter_code
_entity_poly.pdbx_strand_id
1 'polypeptide(L)' 'MNEVQRKYKILRFTSRKGLEEGVNELIQREYKDKDGFLYQSSGRWQCLGTPFLEKEYWHQAVVFIQEED' A
#
# COMPACT_ATOMS: atom_id res chain seq x y z
N MET A 1 19.90 -13.02 6.68
CA MET A 1 18.58 -12.85 7.33
C MET A 1 18.02 -11.62 6.66
N ASN A 2 17.11 -11.79 5.70
CA ASN A 2 16.65 -10.68 4.86
C ASN A 2 15.97 -9.64 5.77
N GLU A 3 16.42 -8.40 5.70
CA GLU A 3 15.83 -7.32 6.48
C GLU A 3 14.47 -6.97 5.84
N VAL A 4 13.40 -7.12 6.62
CA VAL A 4 12.05 -6.78 6.16
C VAL A 4 11.69 -5.41 6.71
N GLN A 5 11.67 -4.41 5.84
CA GLN A 5 11.18 -3.08 6.20
C GLN A 5 9.66 -3.02 6.00
N ARG A 6 8.95 -2.50 7.02
CA ARG A 6 7.50 -2.33 6.98
C ARG A 6 7.12 -0.87 7.21
N LYS A 7 6.23 -0.33 6.37
CA LYS A 7 5.63 0.99 6.55
C LYS A 7 4.12 0.86 6.60
N TYR A 8 3.47 1.45 7.59
CA TYR A 8 2.02 1.39 7.77
C TYR A 8 1.39 2.73 7.40
N LYS A 9 0.21 2.69 6.77
CA LYS A 9 -0.56 3.89 6.44
C LYS A 9 -2.05 3.59 6.57
N ILE A 10 -2.83 4.60 6.95
CA ILE A 10 -4.29 4.56 6.91
C ILE A 10 -4.75 5.56 5.86
N LEU A 11 -5.49 5.06 4.86
CA LEU A 11 -6.18 5.89 3.89
C LEU A 11 -7.56 6.25 4.42
N ARG A 12 -7.98 7.50 4.21
CA ARG A 12 -9.25 8.03 4.71
C ARG A 12 -9.90 8.87 3.62
N PHE A 13 -11.14 8.53 3.27
CA PHE A 13 -11.92 9.19 2.22
C PHE A 13 -13.37 9.38 2.64
N THR A 14 -14.06 10.37 2.08
CA THR A 14 -15.49 10.61 2.33
C THR A 14 -16.40 9.68 1.55
N SER A 15 -15.87 8.94 0.56
CA SER A 15 -16.63 7.98 -0.24
C SER A 15 -15.87 6.67 -0.40
N ARG A 16 -16.62 5.56 -0.55
CA ARG A 16 -16.05 4.24 -0.79
C ARG A 16 -15.27 4.19 -2.10
N LYS A 17 -15.81 4.81 -3.15
CA LYS A 17 -15.16 4.88 -4.46
C LYS A 17 -13.82 5.62 -4.38
N GLY A 18 -13.76 6.76 -3.68
CA GLY A 18 -12.51 7.49 -3.48
C GLY A 18 -11.47 6.69 -2.68
N LEU A 19 -11.93 5.89 -1.70
CA LEU A 19 -11.05 4.96 -0.99
C LEU A 19 -10.46 3.90 -1.94
N GLU A 20 -11.30 3.27 -2.76
CA GLU A 20 -10.88 2.25 -3.73
C GLU A 20 -9.88 2.82 -4.75
N GLU A 21 -10.14 4.01 -5.29
CA GLU A 21 -9.23 4.73 -6.19
C GLU A 21 -7.89 5.03 -5.50
N GLY A 22 -7.91 5.61 -4.29
CA GLY A 22 -6.69 5.94 -3.55
C GLY A 22 -5.85 4.73 -3.14
N VAL A 23 -6.49 3.59 -2.83
CA VAL A 23 -5.80 2.32 -2.58
C VAL A 23 -5.13 1.82 -3.86
N ASN A 24 -5.85 1.82 -4.98
CA ASN A 24 -5.35 1.33 -6.27
C ASN A 24 -4.17 2.17 -6.76
N GLU A 25 -4.25 3.50 -6.68
CA GLU A 25 -3.13 4.39 -7.02
C GLU A 25 -1.89 4.10 -6.18
N LEU A 26 -2.08 3.86 -4.87
CA LEU A 26 -0.97 3.58 -3.95
C LEU A 26 -0.28 2.25 -4.31
N ILE A 27 -1.05 1.22 -4.65
CA ILE A 27 -0.52 -0.09 -5.08
C ILE A 27 0.19 0.02 -6.43
N GLN A 28 -0.39 0.73 -7.40
CA GLN A 28 0.15 0.87 -8.75
C GLN A 28 1.41 1.74 -8.80
N ARG A 29 1.51 2.81 -8.02
CA ARG A 29 2.67 3.72 -8.02
C ARG A 29 3.98 3.03 -7.66
N GLU A 30 3.92 2.03 -6.78
CA GLU A 30 5.09 1.26 -6.35
C GLU A 30 5.38 0.07 -7.27
N TYR A 31 4.45 -0.30 -8.15
CA TYR A 31 4.69 -1.24 -9.24
C TYR A 31 5.42 -0.50 -10.39
N LYS A 32 6.68 -0.13 -10.16
CA LYS A 32 7.59 0.25 -11.25
C LYS A 32 8.40 -0.97 -11.63
N ASP A 33 8.43 -1.25 -12.94
CA ASP A 33 9.17 -2.36 -13.53
C ASP A 33 10.59 -2.43 -12.96
N LYS A 34 10.99 -3.64 -12.57
CA LYS A 34 12.31 -3.93 -12.00
C LYS A 34 13.44 -3.84 -13.06
N ASP A 35 13.13 -3.53 -14.31
CA ASP A 35 14.11 -3.50 -15.40
C ASP A 35 15.05 -2.28 -15.29
N GLY A 36 16.34 -2.57 -15.06
CA GLY A 36 17.42 -1.56 -15.10
C GLY A 36 17.95 -1.07 -13.75
N PHE A 37 17.50 -1.60 -12.61
CA PHE A 37 17.97 -1.18 -11.28
C PHE A 37 18.99 -2.16 -10.66
N LEU A 38 20.08 -1.62 -10.12
CA LEU A 38 21.17 -2.37 -9.45
C LEU A 38 20.77 -3.06 -8.14
N TYR A 39 19.65 -2.64 -7.53
CA TYR A 39 19.12 -3.21 -6.27
C TYR A 39 17.71 -3.77 -6.51
N GLN A 40 17.50 -5.06 -6.27
CA GLN A 40 16.21 -5.73 -6.49
C GLN A 40 15.26 -5.63 -5.29
N SER A 41 15.08 -4.43 -4.70
CA SER A 41 14.06 -4.30 -3.66
C SER A 41 12.65 -4.43 -4.26
N SER A 42 11.91 -5.49 -3.91
CA SER A 42 10.46 -5.59 -4.20
C SER A 42 9.70 -4.98 -3.04
N GLY A 43 9.22 -3.76 -3.22
CA GLY A 43 8.26 -3.12 -2.33
C GLY A 43 6.84 -3.26 -2.88
N ARG A 44 5.86 -3.68 -2.05
CA ARG A 44 4.44 -3.63 -2.43
C ARG A 44 3.57 -3.18 -1.26
N TRP A 45 2.59 -2.33 -1.56
CA TRP A 45 1.49 -2.03 -0.65
C TRP A 45 0.46 -3.16 -0.65
N GLN A 46 -0.04 -3.51 0.52
CA GLN A 46 -1.07 -4.54 0.72
C GLN A 46 -2.14 -4.01 1.68
N CYS A 47 -3.40 -4.34 1.41
CA CYS A 47 -4.51 -4.05 2.31
C CYS A 47 -4.44 -4.93 3.57
N LEU A 48 -4.58 -4.31 4.73
CA LEU A 48 -4.77 -5.00 6.00
C LEU A 48 -6.26 -5.06 6.32
N GLY A 49 -6.81 -6.27 6.27
CA GLY A 49 -8.24 -6.49 6.50
C GLY A 49 -9.11 -5.80 5.44
N THR A 50 -10.37 -5.60 5.80
CA THR A 50 -11.38 -4.99 4.93
C THR A 50 -11.54 -3.49 5.22
N PRO A 51 -11.97 -2.69 4.22
CA PRO A 51 -12.39 -1.32 4.46
C PRO A 51 -13.46 -1.24 5.53
N PHE A 52 -13.45 -0.18 6.33
CA PHE A 52 -14.51 0.08 7.31
C PHE A 52 -14.97 1.54 7.29
N LEU A 53 -16.24 1.75 7.61
CA LEU A 53 -16.84 3.07 7.75
C LEU A 53 -16.81 3.48 9.23
N GLU A 54 -16.23 4.63 9.52
CA GLU A 54 -16.25 5.23 10.86
C GLU A 54 -16.68 6.70 10.75
N LYS A 55 -17.74 7.05 11.50
CA LYS A 55 -18.45 8.35 11.43
C LYS A 55 -18.98 8.60 10.01
N GLU A 56 -18.20 9.30 9.18
CA GLU A 56 -18.55 9.69 7.80
C GLU A 56 -17.40 9.40 6.82
N TYR A 57 -16.42 8.60 7.24
CA TYR A 57 -15.23 8.35 6.45
C TYR A 57 -14.98 6.86 6.29
N TRP A 58 -14.65 6.49 5.06
CA TRP A 58 -14.14 5.18 4.69
C TRP A 58 -12.64 5.11 4.97
N HIS A 59 -12.24 4.04 5.64
CA HIS A 59 -10.87 3.80 6.05
C HIS A 59 -10.36 2.48 5.45
N GLN A 60 -9.08 2.47 5.05
CA GLN A 60 -8.33 1.25 4.72
C GLN A 60 -6.93 1.35 5.31
N ALA A 61 -6.57 0.39 6.16
CA ALA A 61 -5.19 0.22 6.61
C ALA A 61 -4.40 -0.51 5.52
N VAL A 62 -3.17 -0.07 5.25
CA VAL A 62 -2.27 -0.68 4.28
C VAL A 62 -0.87 -0.80 4.87
N VAL A 63 -0.14 -1.84 4.45
CA VAL A 63 1.26 -2.07 4.79
C VAL A 63 2.09 -2.14 3.52
N PHE A 64 3.21 -1.43 3.51
CA PHE A 64 4.27 -1.61 2.53
C PHE A 64 5.27 -2.60 3.10
N ILE A 65 5.56 -3.66 2.36
CA ILE A 65 6.56 -4.65 2.71
C ILE A 65 7.66 -4.55 1.66
N GLN A 66 8.89 -4.30 2.11
CA GLN A 66 10.10 -4.31 1.30
C GLN A 66 11.01 -5.41 1.82
N GLU A 67 11.30 -6.37 0.95
CA GLU A 67 12.30 -7.40 1.19
C GLU A 67 13.60 -6.93 0.53
N GLU A 68 14.66 -6.80 1.33
CA GLU A 68 16.03 -6.57 0.86
C GLU A 68 16.77 -7.92 0.90
N ASP A 69 17.43 -8.27 -0.21
CA ASP A 69 18.32 -9.44 -0.32
C ASP A 69 19.67 -9.20 0.36
#